data_AF-A0A3M3FKU1-F1
#
_entry.id   AF-A0A3M3FKU1-F1
#
_cell.length_a   1.000
_cell.length_b   1.000
_cell.length_c   1.000
_cell.angle_alpha   90.00
_cell.angle_beta   90.00
_cell.angle_gamma   90.00
#
_symmetry.space_group_name_H-M   'P 1'
#
loop_
_entity.id
_entity.type
_entity.pdbx_description
1 polymer ?
#
loop_
_entity_poly.entity_id
_entity_poly.type
_entity_poly.pdbx_seq_one_letter_code
_entity_poly.pdbx_strand_id
1 'polypeptide(L)'
;MDLPMKRSWGRQKSTPLGSIVAELAQLDERRGKAVHSLRVRNTQTGIADHIGRLAGSIENLKIKLDELKQSSPSLDEVIKDLGIDLNDFIKEVKIKNHYGVGIDNKTFFPVVRGTEYRKINSGGLRTIVSIGYLTSILAQKLRKDTNIPGLLMIDTVGKFLGKTPESSESNQLITLNEADGVADPEKYRNLFEALIKTVEKFDENNKLCQIILVDNDIPHDVAYEIQGLEIAHYRSNGVNGLPTGLIDDWDLADNKKQGG
;
A
#
# COMPACT_ATOMS: atom_id res chain seq x y z
N MET A 1 -37.33 110.73 15.32
CA MET A 1 -36.63 110.79 14.02
C MET A 1 -35.26 110.17 14.24
N ASP A 2 -34.85 109.04 13.68
CA ASP A 2 -35.45 108.15 12.69
C ASP A 2 -34.86 106.75 12.88
N LEU A 3 -35.70 105.74 12.68
CA LEU A 3 -35.33 104.34 12.52
C LEU A 3 -34.59 104.13 11.20
N PRO A 4 -33.82 103.04 11.07
CA PRO A 4 -33.89 102.26 9.84
C PRO A 4 -34.27 100.81 10.11
N MET A 5 -35.39 100.43 9.51
CA MET A 5 -35.77 99.06 9.17
C MET A 5 -34.63 98.36 8.43
N LYS A 6 -34.21 97.18 8.90
CA LYS A 6 -33.69 96.13 8.01
C LYS A 6 -34.58 94.90 8.10
N ARG A 7 -35.18 94.62 6.95
CA ARG A 7 -36.13 93.56 6.63
C ARG A 7 -35.59 92.19 7.07
N SER A 8 -36.35 91.50 7.91
CA SER A 8 -36.19 90.06 8.14
C SER A 8 -36.65 89.32 6.88
N TRP A 9 -35.70 88.84 6.09
CA TRP A 9 -35.99 87.90 5.02
C TRP A 9 -36.43 86.57 5.63
N GLY A 10 -37.44 85.97 5.01
CA GLY A 10 -38.34 85.04 5.66
C GLY A 10 -37.69 83.79 6.25
N ARG A 11 -38.27 83.32 7.36
CA ARG A 11 -38.21 81.90 7.71
C ARG A 11 -38.69 81.12 6.49
N GLN A 12 -37.80 80.39 5.83
CA GLN A 12 -38.19 79.27 4.98
C GLN A 12 -39.07 78.36 5.85
N LYS A 13 -40.39 78.43 5.69
CA LYS A 13 -41.27 77.39 6.16
C LYS A 13 -40.88 76.15 5.37
N SER A 14 -40.23 75.19 6.02
CA SER A 14 -40.13 73.83 5.50
C SER A 14 -41.55 73.39 5.15
N THR A 15 -41.81 73.16 3.86
CA THR A 15 -43.09 72.59 3.43
C THR A 15 -43.26 71.23 4.10
N PRO A 16 -44.45 70.86 4.61
CA PRO A 16 -44.70 69.57 5.26
C PRO A 16 -44.23 68.37 4.43
N LEU A 17 -44.29 68.50 3.10
CA LEU A 17 -43.79 67.52 2.16
C LEU A 17 -42.27 67.33 2.23
N GLY A 18 -41.52 68.41 2.43
CA GLY A 18 -40.05 68.38 2.55
C GLY A 18 -39.57 67.74 3.85
N SER A 19 -40.30 67.93 4.96
CA SER A 19 -40.00 67.22 6.21
C SER A 19 -40.30 65.73 6.10
N ILE A 20 -41.40 65.35 5.44
CA ILE A 20 -41.75 63.94 5.20
C ILE A 20 -40.70 63.25 4.30
N VAL A 21 -40.23 63.92 3.24
CA VAL A 21 -39.19 63.39 2.35
C VAL A 21 -37.86 63.21 3.10
N ALA A 22 -37.48 64.16 3.96
CA ALA A 22 -36.28 64.03 4.78
C ALA A 22 -36.39 62.87 5.78
N GLU A 23 -37.56 62.69 6.39
CA GLU A 23 -37.83 61.59 7.33
C GLU A 23 -37.82 60.22 6.63
N LEU A 24 -38.38 60.13 5.42
CA LEU A 24 -38.31 58.96 4.54
C LEU A 24 -36.87 58.59 4.18
N ALA A 25 -36.06 59.56 3.77
CA ALA A 25 -34.65 59.35 3.47
C ALA A 25 -33.88 58.86 4.71
N GLN A 26 -34.19 59.40 5.89
CA GLN A 26 -33.58 58.99 7.14
C GLN A 26 -33.98 57.56 7.55
N LEU A 27 -35.24 57.17 7.29
CA LEU A 27 -35.74 55.81 7.52
C LEU A 27 -35.10 54.80 6.55
N ASP A 28 -34.94 55.15 5.28
CA ASP A 28 -34.25 54.31 4.30
C ASP A 28 -32.77 54.12 4.64
N GLU A 29 -32.09 55.17 5.09
CA GLU A 29 -30.70 55.06 5.55
C GLU A 29 -30.57 54.16 6.79
N ARG A 30 -31.49 54.30 7.76
CA ARG A 30 -31.55 53.42 8.95
C ARG A 30 -31.83 51.97 8.57
N ARG A 31 -32.74 51.74 7.61
CA ARG A 31 -33.04 50.42 7.08
C ARG A 31 -31.80 49.82 6.40
N GLY A 32 -31.09 50.59 5.57
CA GLY A 32 -29.85 50.16 4.91
C GLY A 32 -28.78 49.73 5.91
N LYS A 33 -28.58 50.51 6.98
CA LYS A 33 -27.67 50.16 8.09
C LYS A 33 -28.11 48.88 8.80
N ALA A 34 -29.40 48.74 9.11
CA ALA A 34 -29.94 47.55 9.77
C ALA A 34 -29.77 46.28 8.92
N VAL A 35 -30.04 46.35 7.61
CA VAL A 35 -29.83 45.23 6.67
C VAL A 35 -28.35 44.85 6.59
N HIS A 36 -27.45 45.84 6.53
CA HIS A 36 -26.02 45.59 6.53
C HIS A 36 -25.55 44.90 7.82
N SER A 37 -25.98 45.39 8.99
CA SER A 37 -25.68 44.77 10.28
C SER A 37 -26.24 43.34 10.38
N LEU A 38 -27.45 43.08 9.86
CA LEU A 38 -28.00 41.73 9.78
C LEU A 38 -27.15 40.81 8.91
N ARG A 39 -26.68 41.30 7.76
CA ARG A 39 -25.80 40.52 6.86
C ARG A 39 -24.49 40.14 7.55
N VAL A 40 -23.86 41.09 8.24
CA VAL A 40 -22.64 40.85 9.03
C VAL A 40 -22.92 39.80 10.11
N ARG A 41 -24.05 39.90 10.82
CA ARG A 41 -24.42 38.94 11.84
C ARG A 41 -24.60 37.52 11.28
N ASN A 42 -25.30 37.38 10.16
CA ASN A 42 -25.47 36.08 9.50
C ASN A 42 -24.12 35.48 9.07
N THR A 43 -23.19 36.29 8.57
CA THR A 43 -21.84 35.82 8.23
C THR A 43 -21.06 35.36 9.47
N GLN A 44 -21.17 36.10 10.58
CA GLN A 44 -20.54 35.72 11.84
C GLN A 44 -21.11 34.41 12.39
N THR A 45 -22.43 34.19 12.30
CA THR A 45 -23.06 32.93 12.68
C THR A 45 -22.55 31.77 11.83
N GLY A 46 -22.47 31.93 10.51
CA GLY A 46 -21.92 30.88 9.64
C GLY A 46 -20.44 30.56 9.90
N ILE A 47 -19.63 31.57 10.26
CA ILE A 47 -18.24 31.36 10.69
C ILE A 47 -18.19 30.61 12.03
N ALA A 48 -19.03 30.98 13.00
CA ALA A 48 -19.10 30.31 14.29
C ALA A 48 -19.49 28.83 14.15
N ASP A 49 -20.45 28.52 13.28
CA ASP A 49 -20.84 27.14 12.98
C ASP A 49 -19.70 26.34 12.35
N HIS A 50 -18.95 26.93 11.42
CA HIS A 50 -17.76 26.28 10.84
C HIS A 50 -16.67 26.03 11.88
N ILE A 51 -16.42 27.00 12.77
CA ILE A 51 -15.47 26.82 13.88
C ILE A 51 -15.91 25.65 14.76
N GLY A 52 -17.19 25.56 15.10
CA GLY A 52 -17.73 24.44 15.89
C GLY A 52 -17.54 23.08 15.20
N ARG A 53 -17.83 22.99 13.90
CA ARG A 53 -17.62 21.75 13.12
C ARG A 53 -16.15 21.35 13.03
N LEU A 54 -15.26 22.31 12.82
CA LEU A 54 -13.81 22.06 12.77
C LEU A 54 -13.28 21.63 14.13
N ALA A 55 -13.71 22.27 15.22
CA ALA A 55 -13.34 21.89 16.57
C ALA A 55 -13.76 20.44 16.89
N GLY A 56 -15.00 20.08 16.57
CA GLY A 56 -15.47 18.69 16.73
C GLY A 56 -14.71 17.70 15.85
N SER A 57 -14.33 18.08 14.64
CA SER A 57 -13.51 17.24 13.76
C SER A 57 -12.10 17.02 14.32
N ILE A 58 -11.47 18.08 14.86
CA ILE A 58 -10.16 18.01 15.51
C ILE A 58 -10.22 17.08 16.73
N GLU A 59 -11.27 17.18 17.54
CA GLU A 59 -11.43 16.35 18.73
C GLU A 59 -11.60 14.87 18.35
N ASN A 60 -12.46 14.57 17.37
CA ASN A 60 -12.59 13.22 16.83
C ASN A 60 -11.27 12.67 16.26
N LEU A 61 -10.49 13.50 15.56
CA LEU A 61 -9.20 13.10 15.03
C LEU A 61 -8.17 12.84 16.14
N LYS A 62 -8.21 13.60 17.24
CA LYS A 62 -7.35 13.36 18.41
C LYS A 62 -7.70 12.05 19.09
N ILE A 63 -8.98 11.76 19.29
CA ILE A 63 -9.44 10.48 19.85
C ILE A 63 -8.92 9.32 19.00
N LYS A 64 -9.16 9.37 17.68
CA LYS A 64 -8.65 8.35 16.75
C LYS A 64 -7.13 8.22 16.78
N LEU A 65 -6.40 9.34 16.92
CA LEU A 65 -4.95 9.31 17.00
C LEU A 65 -4.46 8.63 18.28
N ASP A 66 -5.10 8.90 19.42
CA ASP A 66 -4.72 8.29 20.69
C ASP A 66 -5.08 6.80 20.73
N GLU A 67 -6.23 6.41 20.16
CA GLU A 67 -6.57 5.00 19.92
C GLU A 67 -5.51 4.31 19.07
N LEU A 68 -5.11 4.91 17.93
CA LEU A 68 -4.06 4.37 17.06
C LEU A 68 -2.71 4.25 17.76
N LYS A 69 -2.34 5.20 18.61
CA LYS A 69 -1.09 5.14 19.39
C LYS A 69 -1.12 4.02 20.42
N GLN A 70 -2.26 3.79 21.07
CA GLN A 70 -2.42 2.70 22.04
C GLN A 70 -2.45 1.32 21.36
N SER A 71 -3.03 1.23 20.16
CA SER A 71 -3.10 -0.01 19.39
C SER A 71 -1.87 -0.26 18.50
N SER A 72 -0.95 0.72 18.38
CA SER A 72 0.21 0.58 17.51
C SER A 72 1.18 -0.44 18.11
N PRO A 73 1.50 -1.53 17.38
CA PRO A 73 2.47 -2.51 17.87
C PRO A 73 3.83 -1.84 18.03
N SER A 74 4.62 -2.29 19.00
CA SER A 74 6.00 -1.83 19.10
C SER A 74 6.81 -2.34 17.91
N LEU A 75 7.79 -1.54 17.47
CA LEU A 75 8.67 -1.93 16.37
C LEU A 75 9.39 -3.26 16.69
N ASP A 76 9.84 -3.42 17.93
CA ASP A 76 10.53 -4.63 18.38
C ASP A 76 9.65 -5.88 18.30
N GLU A 77 8.36 -5.77 18.64
CA GLU A 77 7.40 -6.87 18.47
C GLU A 77 7.20 -7.22 16.99
N VAL A 78 7.06 -6.23 16.11
CA VAL A 78 6.93 -6.48 14.66
C VAL A 78 8.15 -7.22 14.12
N ILE A 79 9.35 -6.78 14.47
CA ILE A 79 10.60 -7.41 14.04
C ILE A 79 10.71 -8.83 14.57
N LYS A 80 10.33 -9.05 15.83
CA LYS A 80 10.30 -10.38 16.45
C LYS A 80 9.31 -11.30 15.74
N ASP A 81 8.09 -10.84 15.47
CA ASP A 81 7.07 -11.60 14.74
C ASP A 81 7.57 -12.00 13.35
N LEU A 82 8.16 -11.05 12.61
CA LEU A 82 8.74 -11.31 11.29
C LEU A 82 9.86 -12.36 11.35
N GLY A 83 10.71 -12.29 12.39
CA GLY A 83 11.77 -13.26 12.62
C GLY A 83 11.25 -14.67 12.92
N ILE A 84 10.16 -14.77 13.69
CA ILE A 84 9.49 -16.06 13.96
C ILE A 84 8.91 -16.64 12.67
N ASP A 85 8.12 -15.85 11.93
CA ASP A 85 7.52 -16.28 10.66
C ASP A 85 8.61 -16.73 9.66
N LEU A 86 9.71 -15.97 9.56
CA LEU A 86 10.83 -16.31 8.67
C LEU A 86 11.49 -17.64 9.07
N ASN A 87 11.70 -17.84 10.38
CA ASN A 87 12.27 -19.08 10.89
C ASN A 87 11.38 -20.28 10.61
N ASP A 88 10.07 -20.11 10.77
CA ASP A 88 9.10 -21.17 10.49
C ASP A 88 9.03 -21.48 8.99
N PHE A 89 9.08 -20.46 8.14
CA PHE A 89 9.21 -20.66 6.69
C PHE A 89 10.47 -21.45 6.31
N ILE A 90 11.63 -21.08 6.86
CA ILE A 90 12.91 -21.77 6.59
C ILE A 90 12.89 -23.23 7.06
N LYS A 91 12.20 -23.52 8.17
CA LYS A 91 11.97 -24.88 8.66
C LYS A 91 11.09 -25.69 7.71
N GLU A 92 10.02 -25.10 7.21
CA GLU A 92 9.11 -25.75 6.26
C GLU A 92 9.83 -26.12 4.96
N VAL A 93 10.71 -25.23 4.45
CA VAL A 93 11.57 -25.53 3.29
C VAL A 93 12.67 -26.57 3.63
N LYS A 94 12.84 -26.91 4.91
CA LYS A 94 13.82 -27.85 5.47
C LYS A 94 15.28 -27.47 5.21
N ILE A 95 15.65 -26.19 5.32
CA ILE A 95 17.06 -25.77 5.15
C ILE A 95 17.96 -26.45 6.18
N LYS A 96 19.06 -27.06 5.73
CA LYS A 96 20.01 -27.73 6.60
C LYS A 96 20.72 -26.72 7.51
N ASN A 97 20.96 -27.10 8.76
CA ASN A 97 21.72 -26.30 9.73
C ASN A 97 21.23 -24.84 9.82
N HIS A 98 19.91 -24.61 9.82
CA HIS A 98 19.36 -23.29 10.10
C HIS A 98 19.43 -23.02 11.60
N TYR A 99 20.03 -21.90 11.99
CA TYR A 99 20.08 -21.40 13.36
C TYR A 99 20.21 -19.89 13.33
N GLY A 100 19.95 -19.21 14.45
CA GLY A 100 20.08 -17.74 14.51
C GLY A 100 19.30 -17.04 13.41
N VAL A 101 18.10 -17.53 13.11
CA VAL A 101 17.21 -16.93 12.12
C VAL A 101 16.43 -15.81 12.78
N GLY A 102 16.37 -14.65 12.12
CA GLY A 102 15.62 -13.51 12.61
C GLY A 102 15.73 -12.33 11.65
N ILE A 103 15.38 -11.16 12.14
CA ILE A 103 15.52 -9.89 11.42
C ILE A 103 16.44 -8.99 12.24
N ASP A 104 17.41 -8.35 11.60
CA ASP A 104 18.31 -7.43 12.28
C ASP A 104 17.58 -6.12 12.66
N ASN A 105 17.67 -5.71 13.93
CA ASN A 105 16.91 -4.56 14.44
C ASN A 105 17.34 -3.20 13.86
N LYS A 106 18.51 -3.11 13.21
CA LYS A 106 19.04 -1.85 12.67
C LYS A 106 18.85 -1.73 11.17
N THR A 107 19.07 -2.83 10.47
CA THR A 107 19.05 -2.89 8.99
C THR A 107 17.74 -3.46 8.46
N PHE A 108 16.95 -4.11 9.31
CA PHE A 108 15.71 -4.81 8.97
C PHE A 108 15.89 -5.95 7.97
N PHE A 109 17.13 -6.34 7.68
CA PHE A 109 17.40 -7.45 6.79
C PHE A 109 17.27 -8.79 7.50
N PRO A 110 16.88 -9.85 6.76
CA PRO A 110 16.93 -11.21 7.26
C PRO A 110 18.33 -11.59 7.73
N VAL A 111 18.38 -12.33 8.81
CA VAL A 111 19.59 -12.96 9.35
C VAL A 111 19.35 -14.45 9.36
N VAL A 112 20.29 -15.22 8.83
CA VAL A 112 20.28 -16.68 8.86
C VAL A 112 21.68 -17.16 9.21
N ARG A 113 21.80 -18.08 10.17
CA ARG A 113 23.09 -18.54 10.72
C ARG A 113 23.93 -17.40 11.29
N GLY A 114 23.27 -16.39 11.88
CA GLY A 114 23.92 -15.16 12.34
C GLY A 114 24.52 -14.30 11.23
N THR A 115 24.27 -14.65 9.96
CA THR A 115 24.76 -13.92 8.79
C THR A 115 23.61 -13.14 8.18
N GLU A 116 23.80 -11.83 8.06
CA GLU A 116 22.85 -10.94 7.42
C GLU A 116 22.72 -11.25 5.92
N TYR A 117 21.52 -11.13 5.37
CA TYR A 117 21.15 -11.41 3.98
C TYR A 117 22.19 -10.98 2.94
N ARG A 118 22.69 -9.74 3.02
CA ARG A 118 23.65 -9.17 2.06
C ARG A 118 24.99 -9.90 2.02
N LYS A 119 25.31 -10.65 3.07
CA LYS A 119 26.57 -11.40 3.24
C LYS A 119 26.39 -12.90 2.98
N ILE A 120 25.20 -13.35 2.63
CA ILE A 120 24.95 -14.74 2.25
C ILE A 120 25.51 -14.96 0.83
N ASN A 121 26.47 -15.87 0.70
CA ASN A 121 27.14 -16.14 -0.59
C ASN A 121 26.36 -17.14 -1.47
N SER A 122 25.55 -18.00 -0.85
CA SER A 122 24.72 -18.98 -1.54
C SER A 122 23.51 -18.32 -2.21
N GLY A 123 23.45 -18.45 -3.54
CA GLY A 123 22.37 -17.86 -4.34
C GLY A 123 21.02 -18.52 -4.07
N GLY A 124 21.01 -19.84 -3.87
CA GLY A 124 19.81 -20.58 -3.50
C GLY A 124 19.31 -20.17 -2.12
N LEU A 125 20.20 -20.13 -1.12
CA LEU A 125 19.82 -19.72 0.24
C LEU A 125 19.31 -18.27 0.25
N ARG A 126 19.97 -17.35 -0.45
CA ARG A 126 19.47 -15.98 -0.62
C ARG A 126 18.06 -15.95 -1.19
N THR A 127 17.79 -16.76 -2.20
CA THR A 127 16.46 -16.80 -2.86
C THR A 127 15.39 -17.26 -1.88
N ILE A 128 15.63 -18.36 -1.15
CA ILE A 128 14.69 -18.88 -0.14
C ILE A 128 14.47 -17.88 0.99
N VAL A 129 15.54 -17.24 1.47
CA VAL A 129 15.45 -16.23 2.53
C VAL A 129 14.69 -15.00 2.05
N SER A 130 14.88 -14.56 0.80
CA SER A 130 14.12 -13.45 0.21
C SER A 130 12.63 -13.78 0.12
N ILE A 131 12.28 -14.95 -0.41
CA ILE A 131 10.87 -15.37 -0.53
C ILE A 131 10.26 -15.53 0.85
N GLY A 132 10.96 -16.19 1.78
CA GLY A 132 10.51 -16.34 3.16
C GLY A 132 10.27 -15.00 3.83
N TYR A 133 11.17 -14.03 3.67
CA TYR A 133 11.02 -12.70 4.25
C TYR A 133 9.80 -11.94 3.71
N LEU A 134 9.59 -11.96 2.39
CA LEU A 134 8.39 -11.35 1.78
C LEU A 134 7.11 -12.05 2.23
N THR A 135 7.15 -13.37 2.38
CA THR A 135 6.04 -14.18 2.89
C THR A 135 5.75 -13.85 4.36
N SER A 136 6.78 -13.65 5.19
CA SER A 136 6.63 -13.18 6.58
C SER A 136 5.99 -11.80 6.67
N ILE A 137 6.38 -10.88 5.78
CA ILE A 137 5.75 -9.54 5.69
C ILE A 137 4.27 -9.69 5.32
N LEU A 138 3.96 -10.51 4.32
CA LEU A 138 2.58 -10.79 3.92
C LEU A 138 1.79 -11.38 5.10
N ALA A 139 2.35 -12.36 5.81
CA ALA A 139 1.73 -13.02 6.97
C ALA A 139 1.38 -12.06 8.13
N GLN A 140 2.03 -10.88 8.24
CA GLN A 140 1.62 -9.86 9.21
C GLN A 140 0.16 -9.43 9.02
N LYS A 141 -0.35 -9.48 7.79
CA LYS A 141 -1.76 -9.17 7.47
C LYS A 141 -2.74 -10.14 8.14
N LEU A 142 -2.31 -11.34 8.54
CA LEU A 142 -3.13 -12.26 9.32
C LEU A 142 -3.39 -11.74 10.73
N ARG A 143 -2.38 -11.14 11.37
CA ARG A 143 -2.44 -10.72 12.77
C ARG A 143 -2.79 -9.25 12.97
N LYS A 144 -2.42 -8.39 12.03
CA LYS A 144 -2.51 -6.93 12.15
C LYS A 144 -3.34 -6.36 11.01
N ASP A 145 -4.12 -5.32 11.30
CA ASP A 145 -4.78 -4.55 10.26
C ASP A 145 -3.72 -3.68 9.56
N THR A 146 -3.40 -4.02 8.32
CA THR A 146 -2.31 -3.39 7.56
C THR A 146 -2.72 -3.13 6.12
N ASN A 147 -2.12 -2.09 5.55
CA ASN A 147 -2.28 -1.74 4.14
C ASN A 147 -1.36 -2.56 3.21
N ILE A 148 -0.75 -3.63 3.72
CA ILE A 148 0.08 -4.52 2.89
C ILE A 148 -0.84 -5.20 1.85
N PRO A 149 -0.49 -5.20 0.56
CA PRO A 149 -1.30 -5.87 -0.45
C PRO A 149 -1.37 -7.37 -0.14
N GLY A 150 -2.56 -7.96 -0.29
CA GLY A 150 -2.74 -9.42 -0.21
C GLY A 150 -2.26 -10.14 -1.47
N LEU A 151 -1.18 -9.66 -2.08
CA LEU A 151 -0.66 -10.14 -3.36
C LEU A 151 0.86 -10.25 -3.26
N LEU A 152 1.40 -11.40 -3.63
CA LEU A 152 2.84 -11.63 -3.79
C LEU A 152 3.10 -12.22 -5.17
N MET A 153 3.91 -11.53 -5.97
CA MET A 153 4.36 -12.05 -7.27
C MET A 153 5.84 -12.37 -7.19
N ILE A 154 6.21 -13.57 -7.62
CA ILE A 154 7.58 -14.06 -7.61
C ILE A 154 7.93 -14.53 -9.03
N ASP A 155 9.02 -14.01 -9.56
CA ASP A 155 9.52 -14.36 -10.90
C ASP A 155 10.79 -15.23 -10.78
N THR A 156 10.82 -16.31 -11.55
CA THR A 156 11.96 -17.16 -11.87
C THR A 156 12.73 -17.67 -10.64
N VAL A 157 12.09 -18.55 -9.85
CA VAL A 157 12.72 -19.15 -8.65
C VAL A 157 13.65 -20.33 -8.98
N GLY A 158 13.34 -21.11 -10.02
CA GLY A 158 14.04 -22.33 -10.41
C GLY A 158 15.51 -22.14 -10.76
N LYS A 159 15.89 -20.95 -11.28
CA LYS A 159 17.27 -20.63 -11.67
C LYS A 159 18.29 -20.83 -10.53
N PHE A 160 17.87 -20.64 -9.28
CA PHE A 160 18.74 -20.73 -8.10
C PHE A 160 18.46 -21.95 -7.21
N LEU A 161 17.43 -22.75 -7.55
CA LEU A 161 16.91 -23.83 -6.70
C LEU A 161 17.03 -25.23 -7.31
N GLY A 162 17.45 -25.36 -8.58
CA GLY A 162 17.39 -26.67 -9.24
C GLY A 162 18.27 -26.86 -10.47
N LYS A 163 19.56 -26.48 -10.45
CA LYS A 163 20.48 -26.91 -11.52
C LYS A 163 21.57 -27.84 -11.00
N THR A 164 21.52 -29.09 -11.44
CA THR A 164 22.74 -29.83 -11.78
C THR A 164 23.29 -29.18 -13.06
N PRO A 165 24.49 -28.57 -13.07
CA PRO A 165 24.95 -27.86 -14.26
C PRO A 165 25.66 -28.81 -15.23
N GLU A 166 25.15 -28.91 -16.45
CA GLU A 166 26.01 -29.12 -17.63
C GLU A 166 26.76 -27.82 -17.91
N SER A 167 27.91 -27.59 -17.26
CA SER A 167 29.06 -26.78 -17.71
C SER A 167 29.91 -26.27 -16.55
N SER A 168 31.22 -26.35 -16.76
CA SER A 168 32.27 -26.45 -15.74
C SER A 168 32.81 -25.11 -15.19
N GLU A 169 32.06 -24.01 -15.25
CA GLU A 169 32.61 -22.67 -14.90
C GLU A 169 32.21 -22.13 -13.51
N SER A 170 31.49 -22.87 -12.67
CA SER A 170 30.98 -22.34 -11.38
C SER A 170 31.25 -23.21 -10.14
N ASN A 171 32.42 -23.87 -10.08
CA ASN A 171 32.74 -24.81 -9.00
C ASN A 171 32.62 -24.26 -7.56
N GLN A 172 32.86 -22.97 -7.30
CA GLN A 172 32.77 -22.43 -5.91
C GLN A 172 31.33 -22.14 -5.45
N LEU A 173 30.46 -21.66 -6.35
CA LEU A 173 29.04 -21.40 -6.04
C LEU A 173 28.26 -22.72 -5.89
N ILE A 174 28.63 -23.74 -6.68
CA ILE A 174 28.06 -25.09 -6.61
C ILE A 174 28.33 -25.72 -5.24
N THR A 175 29.59 -25.72 -4.77
CA THR A 175 29.95 -26.30 -3.46
C THR A 175 29.17 -25.66 -2.30
N LEU A 176 28.94 -24.34 -2.35
CA LEU A 176 28.19 -23.63 -1.30
C LEU A 176 26.70 -23.97 -1.32
N ASN A 177 26.08 -24.08 -2.51
CA ASN A 177 24.68 -24.46 -2.64
C ASN A 177 24.44 -25.93 -2.21
N GLU A 178 25.39 -26.83 -2.50
CA GLU A 178 25.35 -28.23 -2.05
C GLU A 178 25.57 -28.34 -0.53
N ALA A 179 26.52 -27.58 0.04
CA ALA A 179 26.75 -27.53 1.49
C ALA A 179 25.52 -26.99 2.24
N ASP A 180 24.80 -26.05 1.65
CA ASP A 180 23.54 -25.53 2.18
C ASP A 180 22.35 -26.47 1.92
N GLY A 181 22.53 -27.49 1.07
CA GLY A 181 21.50 -28.43 0.68
C GLY A 181 20.34 -27.77 -0.07
N VAL A 182 20.60 -26.76 -0.89
CA VAL A 182 19.58 -25.95 -1.57
C VAL A 182 19.39 -26.35 -3.04
N ALA A 183 20.33 -27.10 -3.62
CA ALA A 183 20.27 -27.56 -5.02
C ALA A 183 19.42 -28.84 -5.24
N ASP A 184 18.54 -29.17 -4.28
CA ASP A 184 17.76 -30.41 -4.26
C ASP A 184 16.34 -30.17 -4.80
N PRO A 185 15.83 -30.95 -5.77
CA PRO A 185 14.43 -30.90 -6.19
C PRO A 185 13.44 -30.95 -5.03
N GLU A 186 13.77 -31.63 -3.93
CA GLU A 186 12.92 -31.66 -2.72
C GLU A 186 12.76 -30.27 -2.09
N LYS A 187 13.77 -29.39 -2.18
CA LYS A 187 13.70 -28.01 -1.66
C LYS A 187 12.74 -27.16 -2.46
N TYR A 188 12.76 -27.34 -3.78
CA TYR A 188 11.83 -26.67 -4.68
C TYR A 188 10.39 -27.08 -4.31
N ARG A 189 10.13 -28.38 -4.16
CA ARG A 189 8.83 -28.88 -3.70
C ARG A 189 8.41 -28.31 -2.34
N ASN A 190 9.29 -28.35 -1.35
CA ASN A 190 9.00 -27.84 -0.01
C ASN A 190 8.77 -26.31 0.00
N LEU A 191 9.40 -25.56 -0.92
CA LEU A 191 9.13 -24.14 -1.11
C LEU A 191 7.69 -23.89 -1.58
N PHE A 192 7.23 -24.65 -2.57
CA PHE A 192 5.85 -24.56 -3.05
C PHE A 192 4.85 -24.94 -1.95
N GLU A 193 5.10 -26.04 -1.24
CA GLU A 193 4.28 -26.44 -0.09
C GLU A 193 4.20 -25.34 0.97
N ALA A 194 5.32 -24.66 1.28
CA ALA A 194 5.35 -23.56 2.23
C ALA A 194 4.51 -22.35 1.77
N LEU A 195 4.53 -22.03 0.47
CA LEU A 195 3.71 -20.97 -0.11
C LEU A 195 2.22 -21.33 -0.11
N ILE A 196 1.87 -22.57 -0.48
CA ILE A 196 0.49 -23.08 -0.45
C ILE A 196 -0.06 -23.02 0.97
N LYS A 197 0.68 -23.56 1.96
CA LYS A 197 0.33 -23.47 3.39
C LYS A 197 0.11 -22.04 3.86
N THR A 198 0.86 -21.09 3.29
CA THR A 198 0.64 -19.67 3.62
C THR A 198 -0.71 -19.21 3.11
N VAL A 199 -1.06 -19.49 1.86
CA VAL A 199 -2.37 -19.13 1.28
C VAL A 199 -3.52 -19.83 2.01
N GLU A 200 -3.37 -21.11 2.37
CA GLU A 200 -4.37 -21.85 3.16
C GLU A 200 -4.66 -21.16 4.51
N LYS A 201 -3.62 -20.70 5.22
CA LYS A 201 -3.81 -19.92 6.46
C LYS A 201 -4.60 -18.64 6.24
N PHE A 202 -4.46 -17.99 5.09
CA PHE A 202 -5.26 -16.81 4.76
C PHE A 202 -6.73 -17.16 4.51
N ASP A 203 -6.98 -18.26 3.81
CA ASP A 203 -8.33 -18.76 3.55
C ASP A 203 -9.05 -19.17 4.86
N GLU A 204 -8.35 -19.91 5.73
CA GLU A 204 -8.84 -20.27 7.08
C GLU A 204 -9.22 -19.05 7.94
N ASN A 205 -8.53 -17.93 7.74
CA ASN A 205 -8.78 -16.67 8.46
C ASN A 205 -9.72 -15.72 7.68
N ASN A 206 -10.35 -16.19 6.61
CA ASN A 206 -11.27 -15.45 5.74
C ASN A 206 -10.65 -14.12 5.24
N LYS A 207 -9.37 -14.16 4.86
CA LYS A 207 -8.61 -13.01 4.35
C LYS A 207 -8.13 -13.27 2.92
N LEU A 208 -8.24 -12.26 2.06
CA LEU A 208 -7.78 -12.36 0.67
C LEU A 208 -6.25 -12.41 0.61
N CYS A 209 -5.74 -13.42 -0.07
CA CYS A 209 -4.33 -13.61 -0.39
C CYS A 209 -4.19 -14.27 -1.75
N GLN A 210 -3.29 -13.76 -2.58
CA GLN A 210 -2.93 -14.35 -3.86
C GLN A 210 -1.41 -14.38 -3.97
N ILE A 211 -0.87 -15.56 -4.26
CA ILE A 211 0.55 -15.72 -4.59
C ILE A 211 0.61 -16.17 -6.05
N ILE A 212 1.31 -15.39 -6.88
CA ILE A 212 1.56 -15.72 -8.28
C ILE A 212 3.04 -16.04 -8.40
N LEU A 213 3.33 -17.27 -8.81
CA LEU A 213 4.69 -17.73 -9.03
C LEU A 213 4.86 -18.03 -10.51
N VAL A 214 5.83 -17.36 -11.13
CA VAL A 214 6.19 -17.56 -12.53
C VAL A 214 7.52 -18.28 -12.56
N ASP A 215 7.57 -19.44 -13.19
CA ASP A 215 8.82 -20.19 -13.36
C ASP A 215 8.84 -20.88 -14.72
N ASN A 216 10.04 -21.03 -15.27
CA ASN A 216 10.29 -21.66 -16.56
C ASN A 216 10.73 -23.13 -16.41
N ASP A 217 11.29 -23.49 -15.26
CA ASP A 217 11.98 -24.78 -15.05
C ASP A 217 11.38 -25.54 -13.85
N ILE A 218 10.06 -25.79 -13.86
CA ILE A 218 9.36 -26.53 -12.80
C ILE A 218 9.70 -28.04 -12.92
N PRO A 219 10.19 -28.72 -11.87
CA PRO A 219 10.40 -30.16 -11.86
C PRO A 219 9.11 -30.95 -12.16
N HIS A 220 9.19 -32.03 -12.92
CA HIS A 220 8.02 -32.76 -13.44
C HIS A 220 7.15 -33.39 -12.33
N ASP A 221 7.78 -33.85 -11.25
CA ASP A 221 7.13 -34.33 -10.04
C ASP A 221 6.31 -33.24 -9.35
N VAL A 222 6.89 -32.05 -9.21
CA VAL A 222 6.21 -30.88 -8.62
C VAL A 222 5.09 -30.38 -9.54
N ALA A 223 5.33 -30.34 -10.86
CA ALA A 223 4.34 -29.95 -11.86
C ALA A 223 3.07 -30.84 -11.82
N TYR A 224 3.25 -32.13 -11.57
CA TYR A 224 2.13 -33.08 -11.44
C TYR A 224 1.30 -32.80 -10.17
N GLU A 225 1.94 -32.50 -9.04
CA GLU A 225 1.26 -32.19 -7.78
C GLU A 225 0.48 -30.87 -7.83
N ILE A 226 0.99 -29.88 -8.57
CA ILE A 226 0.38 -28.54 -8.68
C ILE A 226 -0.53 -28.36 -9.90
N GLN A 227 -0.86 -29.43 -10.63
CA GLN A 227 -1.60 -29.38 -11.89
C GLN A 227 -2.98 -28.68 -11.78
N GLY A 228 -3.57 -28.64 -10.57
CA GLY A 228 -4.82 -27.90 -10.28
C GLY A 228 -4.62 -26.42 -9.91
N LEU A 229 -3.38 -25.97 -9.70
CA LEU A 229 -2.99 -24.60 -9.38
C LEU A 229 -2.35 -23.88 -10.57
N GLU A 230 -2.00 -24.62 -11.63
CA GLU A 230 -1.46 -24.07 -12.85
C GLU A 230 -2.54 -23.30 -13.63
N ILE A 231 -2.41 -21.98 -13.67
CA ILE A 231 -3.39 -21.09 -14.33
C ILE A 231 -3.05 -20.92 -15.82
N ALA A 232 -1.77 -20.93 -16.18
CA ALA A 232 -1.34 -20.75 -17.56
C ALA A 232 0.04 -21.38 -17.80
N HIS A 233 0.18 -22.04 -18.96
CA HIS A 233 1.41 -22.66 -19.42
C HIS A 233 1.79 -22.11 -20.79
N TYR A 234 3.02 -21.62 -20.94
CA TYR A 234 3.51 -21.01 -22.18
C TYR A 234 4.77 -21.71 -22.65
N ARG A 235 4.95 -21.81 -23.97
CA ARG A 235 6.19 -22.32 -24.57
C ARG A 235 6.62 -21.46 -25.74
N SER A 236 7.87 -20.99 -25.70
CA SER A 236 8.47 -20.12 -26.72
C SER A 236 8.46 -20.69 -28.15
N ASN A 237 8.26 -21.99 -28.31
CA ASN A 237 8.22 -22.67 -29.60
C ASN A 237 6.80 -23.08 -30.06
N GLY A 238 5.74 -22.80 -29.28
CA GLY A 238 4.36 -23.14 -29.63
C GLY A 238 4.08 -24.65 -29.79
N VAL A 239 5.02 -25.50 -29.36
CA VAL A 239 4.91 -26.96 -29.52
C VAL A 239 3.84 -27.50 -28.57
N ASN A 240 3.05 -28.47 -29.04
CA ASN A 240 1.89 -29.07 -28.37
C ASN A 240 0.65 -28.17 -28.22
N GLY A 241 0.51 -27.13 -29.07
CA GLY A 241 -0.68 -26.26 -29.07
C GLY A 241 -0.73 -25.29 -27.89
N LEU A 242 0.42 -25.04 -27.26
CA LEU A 242 0.57 -24.10 -26.16
C LEU A 242 0.84 -22.68 -26.69
N PRO A 243 0.26 -21.64 -26.07
CA PRO A 243 0.53 -20.25 -26.43
C PRO A 243 2.01 -19.90 -26.27
N THR A 244 2.50 -19.01 -27.13
CA THR A 244 3.91 -18.57 -27.16
C THR A 244 4.25 -17.65 -25.99
N GLY A 245 3.25 -16.99 -25.42
CA GLY A 245 3.38 -16.08 -24.29
C GLY A 245 2.03 -15.52 -23.84
N LEU A 246 2.06 -14.72 -22.79
CA LEU A 246 0.85 -14.09 -22.22
C LEU A 246 0.20 -13.07 -23.19
N ILE A 247 0.99 -12.55 -24.13
CA ILE A 247 0.58 -11.62 -25.19
C ILE A 247 1.12 -12.20 -26.51
N ASP A 248 0.24 -12.82 -27.28
CA ASP A 248 0.56 -13.53 -28.54
C ASP A 248 0.04 -12.79 -29.79
N ASP A 249 -0.62 -11.65 -29.61
CA ASP A 249 -1.28 -10.87 -30.67
C ASP A 249 -0.47 -9.65 -31.15
N TRP A 250 0.77 -9.48 -30.68
CA TRP A 250 1.63 -8.35 -31.06
C TRP A 250 1.83 -8.24 -32.58
N ASP A 251 2.03 -9.37 -33.26
CA ASP A 251 2.24 -9.42 -34.72
C ASP A 251 0.94 -9.27 -35.54
N LEU A 252 -0.24 -9.39 -34.90
CA LEU A 252 -1.53 -9.17 -35.55
C LEU A 252 -1.85 -7.68 -35.71
N ALA A 253 -1.23 -6.82 -34.89
CA ALA A 253 -1.42 -5.37 -34.95
C ALA A 253 -0.70 -4.72 -36.15
N ASP A 254 0.45 -5.27 -36.58
CA ASP A 254 1.27 -4.68 -37.65
C ASP A 254 0.75 -5.05 -39.05
N ASN A 255 0.14 -6.24 -39.19
CA ASN A 255 -0.47 -6.70 -40.45
C ASN A 255 -1.74 -5.92 -40.84
N LYS A 256 -2.36 -5.17 -39.91
CA LYS A 256 -3.49 -4.27 -40.24
C LYS A 256 -3.06 -2.90 -40.77
N LYS A 257 -1.78 -2.53 -40.66
CA LYS A 257 -1.27 -1.24 -41.16
C LYS A 257 -0.69 -1.29 -42.58
N GLN A 258 -0.46 -2.48 -43.12
CA GLN A 258 0.06 -2.66 -44.49
C GLN A 258 -1.01 -3.05 -45.52
N GLY A 259 -2.28 -3.12 -45.12
CA GLY A 259 -3.43 -3.47 -45.96
C GLY A 259 -4.46 -2.34 -46.09
N GLY A 260 -4.00 -1.09 -46.26
CA GLY A 260 -4.83 0.09 -46.52
C GLY A 260 -4.24 0.95 -47.62
#